data_AF-A0A9D9WAU9-F1
#
_entry.id   AF-A0A9D9WAU9-F1
#
_cell.length_a   1.000
_cell.length_b   1.000
_cell.length_c   1.000
_cell.angle_alpha   90.00
_cell.angle_beta   90.00
_cell.angle_gamma   90.00
#
_symmetry.space_group_name_H-M   'P 1'
#
loop_
_entity.id
_entity.type
_entity.pdbx_description
1 polymer ?
#
loop_
_entity_poly.entity_id
_entity_poly.type
_entity_poly.pdbx_seq_one_letter_code
_entity_poly.pdbx_strand_id
1 'polypeptide(L)' 'MYCLIKEWPNKMATLMTEDGVVLWTFSDVAEAHKVWEDWCSLQNDKIANQIDYFHKPELSE' A
#
# COMPACT_ATOMS: atom_id res chain seq x y z
N MET A 1 6.96 1.18 -1.59
CA MET A 1 7.18 0.20 -0.50
C MET A 1 6.47 -1.08 -0.90
N TYR A 2 7.17 -2.21 -0.94
CA TYR A 2 6.60 -3.51 -1.32
C TYR A 2 6.32 -4.30 -0.04
N CYS A 3 5.08 -4.80 0.09
CA CYS A 3 4.67 -5.69 1.17
C CYS A 3 4.25 -7.03 0.58
N LEU A 4 4.41 -8.08 1.38
CA LEU A 4 4.00 -9.44 1.06
C LEU A 4 2.78 -9.80 1.88
N ILE A 5 1.83 -10.49 1.26
CA ILE A 5 0.70 -11.14 1.95
C ILE A 5 1.03 -12.63 2.02
N LYS A 6 1.17 -13.14 3.24
CA LYS A 6 1.33 -14.57 3.52
C LYS A 6 0.02 -15.16 3.99
N GLU A 7 -0.55 -16.09 3.22
CA GLU A 7 -1.71 -16.88 3.61
C GLU A 7 -1.33 -18.06 4.51
N TRP A 8 -2.16 -18.33 5.51
CA TRP A 8 -2.00 -19.45 6.43
C TRP A 8 -3.09 -20.52 6.20
N PRO A 9 -2.84 -21.79 6.57
CA PRO A 9 -3.79 -22.89 6.37
C PRO A 9 -5.17 -22.69 7.03
N ASN A 10 -5.25 -21.82 8.04
CA ASN A 10 -6.48 -21.49 8.77
C ASN A 10 -7.23 -20.27 8.20
N LYS A 11 -6.92 -19.87 6.94
CA LYS A 11 -7.49 -18.71 6.24
C LYS A 11 -7.07 -17.34 6.79
N MET A 12 -6.19 -17.29 7.79
CA MET A 12 -5.59 -16.04 8.21
C MET A 12 -4.58 -15.55 7.18
N ALA A 13 -4.31 -14.25 7.18
CA ALA A 13 -3.28 -13.66 6.35
C ALA A 13 -2.41 -12.68 7.13
N THR A 14 -1.12 -12.65 6.83
CA THR A 14 -0.18 -11.70 7.42
C THR A 14 0.37 -10.78 6.35
N LEU A 15 0.24 -9.47 6.58
CA LEU A 15 0.92 -8.44 5.81
C LEU A 15 2.29 -8.18 6.45
N MET A 16 3.36 -8.32 5.67
CA MET A 16 4.72 -8.18 6.15
C MET A 16 5.65 -7.51 5.14
N THR A 17 6.75 -6.95 5.61
CA THR A 17 7.82 -6.46 4.74
C THR A 17 8.62 -7.61 4.16
N GLU A 18 9.39 -7.36 3.10
CA GLU A 18 10.33 -8.33 2.52
C GLU A 18 11.37 -8.82 3.55
N ASP A 19 11.75 -7.97 4.49
CA ASP A 19 12.68 -8.29 5.58
C ASP A 19 12.05 -9.15 6.70
N GLY A 20 10.79 -9.55 6.54
CA GLY A 20 10.11 -10.42 7.48
C GLY A 20 9.40 -9.72 8.64
N VAL A 21 9.35 -8.39 8.65
CA VAL A 21 8.67 -7.63 9.71
C VAL A 21 7.16 -7.71 9.50
N VAL A 22 6.45 -8.23 10.50
CA VAL A 22 4.99 -8.30 10.49
C VAL A 22 4.39 -6.93 10.77
N LEU A 23 3.60 -6.44 9.82
CA LEU A 23 2.86 -5.19 9.96
C LEU A 23 1.49 -5.43 10.58
N TRP A 24 0.77 -6.45 10.09
CA TRP A 24 -0.57 -6.78 10.55
C TRP A 24 -0.91 -8.25 10.28
N THR A 25 -1.72 -8.85 11.13
CA THR A 25 -2.32 -10.18 10.90
C THR A 25 -3.83 -10.10 10.91
N PHE A 26 -4.45 -10.62 9.86
CA PHE A 26 -5.88 -10.62 9.60
C PHE A 26 -6.45 -12.01 9.83
N SER A 27 -7.70 -12.08 10.27
CA SER A 27 -8.42 -13.34 10.41
C SER A 27 -8.81 -13.98 9.08
N ASP A 28 -8.81 -13.19 8.01
CA ASP A 28 -9.23 -13.61 6.67
C ASP A 28 -8.33 -13.00 5.58
N VAL A 29 -8.08 -13.77 4.51
CA VAL A 29 -7.25 -13.34 3.37
C VAL A 29 -7.90 -12.18 2.61
N ALA A 30 -9.21 -12.18 2.42
CA ALA A 30 -9.87 -11.14 1.64
C ALA A 30 -9.76 -9.77 2.32
N GLU A 31 -9.79 -9.74 3.65
CA GLU A 31 -9.56 -8.51 4.42
C GLU A 31 -8.13 -7.97 4.20
N ALA A 32 -7.13 -8.83 4.24
CA ALA A 32 -5.73 -8.44 4.00
C ALA A 32 -5.53 -7.85 2.59
N HIS A 33 -6.14 -8.47 1.58
CA HIS A 33 -6.09 -7.99 0.20
C HIS A 33 -6.77 -6.62 0.06
N LYS A 34 -7.97 -6.46 0.61
CA LYS A 34 -8.70 -5.20 0.55
C LYS A 34 -7.91 -4.05 1.17
N VAL A 35 -7.35 -4.26 2.37
CA VAL A 35 -6.55 -3.23 3.05
C VAL A 35 -5.30 -2.86 2.24
N TRP A 36 -4.67 -3.85 1.60
CA TRP A 36 -3.50 -3.60 0.75
C TRP A 36 -3.87 -2.82 -0.53
N GLU A 37 -4.98 -3.15 -1.17
CA GLU A 37 -5.49 -2.44 -2.36
C GLU A 37 -5.88 -0.99 -2.04
N ASP A 38 -6.59 -0.78 -0.91
CA ASP A 38 -6.96 0.55 -0.42
C ASP A 38 -5.71 1.39 -0.14
N TRP A 39 -4.70 0.80 0.50
CA TRP A 39 -3.42 1.45 0.75
C TRP A 39 -2.69 1.80 -0.55
N CYS A 40 -2.58 0.86 -1.49
CA CYS A 40 -1.95 1.10 -2.78
C CYS A 40 -2.62 2.25 -3.54
N SER A 41 -3.95 2.30 -3.53
CA SER A 41 -4.73 3.37 -4.16
C SER A 41 -4.43 4.73 -3.54
N LEU A 42 -4.42 4.82 -2.20
CA LEU A 42 -4.06 6.06 -1.49
C LEU A 42 -2.63 6.52 -1.77
N GLN A 43 -1.69 5.59 -1.97
CA GLN A 43 -0.31 5.93 -2.32
C GLN A 43 -0.21 6.42 -3.77
N ASN A 44 -0.94 5.80 -4.70
CA ASN A 44 -1.00 6.24 -6.10
C ASN A 44 -1.60 7.65 -6.21
N ASP A 45 -2.67 7.94 -5.47
CA ASP A 45 -3.27 9.28 -5.41
C ASP A 45 -2.30 10.31 -4.85
N LYS A 46 -1.53 9.95 -3.80
CA LYS A 46 -0.49 10.84 -3.26
C LYS A 46 0.65 11.12 -4.25
N ILE A 47 1.01 10.14 -5.08
CA ILE A 47 2.04 10.30 -6.12
C ILE A 47 1.50 11.16 -7.26
N ALA A 48 0.27 10.90 -7.73
CA ALA A 48 -0.38 11.69 -8.77
C ALA A 48 -0.52 13.17 -8.37
N ASN A 49 -0.96 13.44 -7.14
CA ASN A 49 -1.05 14.79 -6.62
C ASN A 49 0.33 15.46 -6.49
N GLN A 50 1.40 14.73 -6.11
CA GLN A 50 2.75 15.30 -6.04
C GLN A 50 3.32 15.65 -7.42
N ILE A 51 3.03 14.86 -8.46
CA ILE A 51 3.50 15.15 -9.83
C ILE A 51 2.88 16.45 -10.36
N ASP A 52 1.63 16.75 -9.99
CA ASP A 52 0.94 17.99 -10.38
C ASP A 52 1.56 19.24 -9.72
N TYR A 53 2.13 19.11 -8.52
CA TYR A 53 2.89 20.19 -7.87
C TYR A 53 4.26 20.46 -8.53
N PHE A 54 4.87 19.47 -9.17
CA PHE A 54 6.15 19.64 -9.87
C PHE A 54 6.01 20.13 -11.32
N HIS A 55 4.80 20.19 -11.88
CA HIS A 55 4.54 20.65 -13.25
C HIS A 55 3.90 22.05 -13.35
N LYS A 56 3.92 22.85 -12.29
CA LYS A 56 3.70 24.30 -12.45
C LYS A 56 4.92 24.89 -13.16
N PRO A 57 4.81 25.35 -14.43
CA PRO A 57 5.85 26.22 -14.97
C PRO A 57 5.90 27.45 -14.06
N GLU A 58 7.09 27.76 -13.55
CA GLU A 58 7.35 29.03 -12.90
C GLU A 58 7.08 30.15 -13.93
N LEU A 59 5.84 30.64 -13.97
CA LEU A 59 5.55 31.95 -14.54
C LEU A 59 6.07 32.98 -13.53
N SER A 60 7.35 33.29 -13.68
CA SER A 60 7.97 34.49 -13.15
C SER A 60 7.47 35.72 -13.94
N GLU A 61 6.86 36.64 -13.20
CA GLU A 61 6.51 38.05 -13.49
C GLU A 61 5.43 38.37 -14.54
#